data_AF-A0A392W474-F1
#
_entry.id   AF-A0A392W474-F1
#
_cell.length_a   1.000
_cell.length_b   1.000
_cell.length_c   1.000
_cell.angle_alpha   90.00
_cell.angle_beta   90.00
_cell.angle_gamma   90.00
#
_symmetry.space_group_name_H-M   'P 1'
#
loop_
_entity.id
_entity.type
_entity.pdbx_description
1 polymer ?
#
loop_
_entity_poly.entity_id
_entity_poly.type
_entity_poly.pdbx_seq_one_letter_code
_entity_poly.pdbx_strand_id
1 'polypeptide(L)' 'GCTEENKTILGTYVLKEEANVWWRNMKLRIGVEGVAMGWEIFKREFFRKYFPADVKNKKVIEFMELKQ' A
#
# COMPACT_ATOMS: atom_id res chain seq x y z
N GLY A 1 -0.41 21.51 4.85
CA GLY A 1 -0.54 20.03 4.88
C GLY A 1 0.06 19.43 3.62
N CYS A 2 0.44 18.15 3.63
CA CYS A 2 1.00 17.44 2.47
C CYS A 2 -0.12 17.06 1.46
N THR A 3 0.10 17.24 0.16
CA THR A 3 -0.86 16.87 -0.90
C THR A 3 -0.96 15.35 -1.06
N GLU A 4 -2.08 14.85 -1.59
CA GLU A 4 -2.28 13.41 -1.84
C GLU A 4 -1.24 12.83 -2.81
N GLU A 5 -0.80 13.65 -3.78
CA GLU A 5 0.27 13.30 -4.71
C GLU A 5 1.62 13.17 -3.98
N ASN A 6 1.99 14.16 -3.16
CA ASN A 6 3.24 14.12 -2.39
C ASN A 6 3.26 12.94 -1.41
N LYS A 7 2.14 12.61 -0.75
CA LYS A 7 2.03 11.42 0.09
C LYS A 7 2.30 10.14 -0.71
N THR A 8 1.72 10.04 -1.90
CA THR A 8 1.92 8.89 -2.79
C THR A 8 3.37 8.77 -3.24
N ILE A 9 4.01 9.87 -3.64
CA ILE A 9 5.43 9.89 -4.01
C ILE A 9 6.29 9.39 -2.85
N LEU A 10 6.11 9.96 -1.65
CA LEU A 10 6.90 9.60 -0.48
C LEU A 10 6.66 8.15 -0.03
N GLY A 11 5.41 7.71 0.02
CA GLY A 11 5.07 6.34 0.44
C GLY A 11 5.55 5.28 -0.55
N THR A 12 5.74 5.65 -1.82
CA THR A 12 6.19 4.71 -2.86
C THR A 12 7.70 4.71 -3.03
N TYR A 13 8.40 5.77 -2.58
CA TYR A 13 9.86 5.86 -2.57
C TYR A 13 10.52 4.76 -1.72
N VAL A 14 9.86 4.33 -0.64
CA VAL A 14 10.40 3.32 0.29
C VAL A 14 10.13 1.87 -0.15
N LEU A 15 9.41 1.65 -1.25
CA LEU A 15 9.13 0.31 -1.74
C LEU A 15 10.39 -0.33 -2.31
N LYS A 16 10.62 -1.59 -1.95
CA LYS A 16 11.78 -2.37 -2.41
C LYS A 16 11.32 -3.51 -3.30
N GLU A 17 12.21 -3.91 -4.22
CA GLU A 17 12.11 -5.16 -4.99
C GLU A 17 10.73 -5.38 -5.62
N GLU A 18 10.06 -6.49 -5.29
CA GLU A 18 8.76 -6.88 -5.84
C GLU A 18 7.69 -5.82 -5.62
N ALA A 19 7.72 -5.11 -4.48
CA ALA A 19 6.74 -4.08 -4.18
C ALA A 19 6.86 -2.85 -5.07
N ASN A 20 8.09 -2.47 -5.45
CA ASN A 20 8.31 -1.38 -6.39
C ASN A 20 7.85 -1.77 -7.80
N VAL A 21 8.24 -2.97 -8.26
CA VAL A 21 7.84 -3.49 -9.58
C VAL A 21 6.32 -3.59 -9.68
N TRP A 22 5.66 -4.17 -8.67
CA TRP A 22 4.21 -4.24 -8.60
C TRP A 22 3.55 -2.87 -8.70
N TRP A 23 4.02 -1.89 -7.90
CA TRP A 23 3.40 -0.57 -7.88
C TRP A 23 3.53 0.13 -9.24
N ARG A 24 4.70 0.06 -9.89
CA ARG A 24 4.89 0.59 -11.26
C ARG A 24 3.89 0.01 -12.25
N ASN A 25 3.66 -1.31 -12.21
CA ASN A 25 2.69 -1.98 -13.09
C ASN A 25 1.24 -1.58 -12.77
N MET A 26 0.90 -1.44 -11.48
CA MET A 26 -0.41 -1.01 -11.04
C MET A 26 -0.72 0.41 -11.52
N LYS A 27 0.27 1.32 -11.42
CA LYS A 27 0.14 2.70 -11.89
C LYS A 27 -0.19 2.77 -13.40
N LEU A 28 0.42 1.92 -14.21
CA LEU A 28 0.13 1.86 -15.64
C LEU A 28 -1.31 1.39 -15.90
N ARG A 29 -1.79 0.39 -15.16
CA ARG A 29 -3.18 -0.11 -15.30
C ARG A 29 -4.22 0.93 -14.88
N ILE A 30 -4.05 1.53 -13.71
CA ILE A 30 -4.98 2.54 -13.18
C ILE A 30 -4.94 3.82 -14.02
N GLY A 31 -3.77 4.22 -14.51
CA GLY A 31 -3.61 5.38 -15.40
C GLY A 31 -4.34 5.22 -16.73
N VAL A 32 -4.47 4.00 -17.25
CA VAL A 32 -5.29 3.70 -18.44
C VAL A 32 -6.79 3.85 -18.17
N GLU A 33 -7.23 3.65 -16.92
CA GLU A 33 -8.63 3.81 -16.50
C GLU A 33 -8.99 5.28 -16.17
N GLY A 34 -8.04 6.22 -16.30
CA GLY A 34 -8.28 7.65 -16.06
C GLY A 34 -8.53 8.02 -14.59
N VAL A 35 -8.32 7.08 -13.66
CA VAL A 35 -8.51 7.32 -12.23
C VAL A 35 -7.29 8.08 -11.68
N ALA A 36 -7.52 9.25 -11.10
CA ALA A 36 -6.48 10.04 -10.44
C ALA A 36 -5.79 9.21 -9.35
N MET A 37 -4.48 8.97 -9.47
CA MET A 37 -3.72 8.20 -8.50
C MET A 37 -3.46 9.01 -7.23
N GLY A 38 -4.38 8.90 -6.27
CA GLY A 38 -4.23 9.44 -4.93
C GLY A 38 -3.66 8.45 -3.92
N TRP A 39 -3.26 8.98 -2.77
CA TRP A 39 -2.72 8.22 -1.63
C TRP A 39 -3.67 7.14 -1.13
N GLU A 40 -4.97 7.42 -1.14
CA GLU A 40 -6.00 6.46 -0.72
C GLU A 40 -6.05 5.22 -1.63
N ILE A 41 -5.87 5.39 -2.94
CA ILE A 41 -5.82 4.27 -3.88
C ILE A 41 -4.56 3.45 -3.64
N PHE A 42 -3.41 4.11 -3.48
CA PHE A 42 -2.17 3.41 -3.13
C PHE A 42 -2.34 2.55 -1.87
N LYS A 43 -2.80 3.13 -0.76
CA LYS A 43 -3.02 2.40 0.50
C LYS A 43 -3.96 1.21 0.31
N ARG A 44 -5.11 1.42 -0.34
CA ARG A 44 -6.11 0.37 -0.55
C ARG A 44 -5.50 -0.83 -1.29
N GLU A 45 -4.85 -0.58 -2.41
CA GLU A 45 -4.27 -1.64 -3.25
C GLU A 45 -3.07 -2.31 -2.57
N PHE A 46 -2.24 -1.52 -1.87
CA PHE A 46 -1.10 -2.02 -1.13
C PHE A 46 -1.53 -2.94 0.02
N PHE A 47 -2.48 -2.51 0.85
CA PHE A 47 -3.00 -3.35 1.94
C PHE A 47 -3.73 -4.59 1.41
N ARG A 48 -4.46 -4.49 0.29
CA ARG A 48 -5.12 -5.64 -0.32
C ARG A 48 -4.12 -6.72 -0.75
N LYS A 49 -2.96 -6.34 -1.32
CA LYS A 49 -1.95 -7.29 -1.80
C LYS A 49 -1.06 -7.85 -0.69
N TYR A 50 -0.56 -7.00 0.21
CA TYR A 50 0.48 -7.38 1.18
C TYR A 50 -0.03 -7.63 2.60
N PHE A 51 -1.24 -7.17 2.90
CA PHE A 51 -1.88 -7.35 4.20
C PHE A 51 -3.28 -7.95 4.03
N PRO A 52 -3.37 -9.17 3.46
CA PRO A 52 -4.64 -9.89 3.42
C PRO A 52 -5.16 -10.20 4.84
N ALA A 53 -6.43 -10.61 4.93
CA ALA A 53 -7.14 -10.72 6.20
C ALA A 53 -6.45 -11.69 7.17
N ASP A 54 -5.89 -12.78 6.68
CA ASP A 54 -5.11 -13.76 7.44
C ASP A 54 -3.83 -13.14 8.03
N VAL A 55 -3.07 -12.38 7.24
CA VAL A 55 -1.86 -11.67 7.72
C VAL A 55 -2.24 -10.64 8.79
N LYS A 56 -3.35 -9.91 8.59
CA LYS A 56 -3.88 -8.96 9.58
C LYS A 56 -4.30 -9.67 10.86
N ASN A 57 -5.04 -10.77 10.76
CA ASN A 57 -5.50 -11.54 11.91
C ASN A 57 -4.32 -12.12 12.70
N LYS A 58 -3.29 -12.62 12.01
CA LYS A 58 -2.05 -13.07 12.65
C LYS A 58 -1.38 -11.95 13.45
N LYS A 59 -1.31 -10.74 12.90
CA LYS A 59 -0.75 -9.57 13.61
C LYS A 59 -1.57 -9.17 14.84
N VAL A 60 -2.90 -9.30 14.79
CA VAL A 60 -3.77 -9.06 15.96
C VAL A 60 -3.49 -10.08 17.06
N ILE A 61 -3.36 -11.36 16.72
CA ILE A 61 -3.03 -12.43 17.69
C ILE A 61 -1.65 -12.17 18.31
N GLU A 62 -0.63 -11.93 17.47
CA GLU A 62 0.72 -11.58 17.94
C GLU A 62 0.67 -10.39 18.92
N PHE A 63 -0.12 -9.36 18.62
CA PHE A 63 -0.28 -8.20 19.50
C PHE A 63 -0.97 -8.55 20.83
N MET A 64 -1.99 -9.41 20.81
CA MET A 64 -2.67 -9.87 22.04
C MET A 64 -1.76 -10.71 22.94
N GLU A 65 -0.80 -11.43 22.35
CA GLU A 65 0.14 -12.30 23.06
C GLU A 65 1.41 -11.59 23.53
N LEU A 66 1.63 -10.33 23.14
CA LEU A 66 2.74 -9.52 23.66
C LEU A 66 2.55 -9.29 25.16
N LYS A 67 3.39 -9.92 25.98
CA LYS A 67 3.54 -9.58 27.39
C LYS A 67 4.45 -8.36 27.53
N GLN A 68 3.97 -7.35 28.27
CA GLN A 68 4.77 -6.19 28.68
C GLN A 68 5.83 -6.56 29.72
#